data_AF-A0A2K1E1J4-F1
#
_entry.id   AF-A0A2K1E1J4-F1
#
_cell.length_a   1.000
_cell.length_b   1.000
_cell.length_c   1.000
_cell.angle_alpha   90.00
_cell.angle_beta   90.00
_cell.angle_gamma   90.00
#
_symmetry.space_group_name_H-M   'P 1'
#
loop_
_entity.id
_entity.type
_entity.pdbx_description
1 polymer ?
#
loop_
_entity_poly.entity_id
_entity_poly.type
_entity_poly.pdbx_seq_one_letter_code
_entity_poly.pdbx_strand_id
1 'polypeptide(L)' 'MSISSLAALCALLPLALGPLPTAETNITVKLCGGGFAEIPIKHKSPPAPPCHAKACHAGSCRKRFDLAQ' A
#
# COMPACT_ATOMS: atom_id res chain seq x y z
N MET A 1 -29.36 -4.88 -33.79
CA MET A 1 -29.11 -5.56 -32.49
C MET A 1 -30.31 -5.34 -31.60
N SER A 2 -30.87 -6.40 -31.01
CA SER A 2 -31.99 -6.26 -30.07
C SER A 2 -31.47 -5.85 -28.68
N ILE A 3 -32.33 -5.24 -27.87
CA ILE A 3 -32.01 -4.84 -26.47
C ILE A 3 -31.61 -6.07 -25.65
N SER A 4 -32.24 -7.22 -25.92
CA SER A 4 -31.95 -8.50 -25.25
C SER A 4 -30.51 -8.98 -25.52
N SER A 5 -30.05 -8.92 -26.77
CA SER A 5 -28.67 -9.29 -27.12
C SER A 5 -27.64 -8.36 -26.48
N LEU A 6 -27.95 -7.05 -26.39
CA LEU A 6 -27.07 -6.09 -25.75
C LEU A 6 -26.94 -6.36 -24.23
N ALA A 7 -28.07 -6.62 -23.57
CA ALA A 7 -28.10 -6.95 -22.15
C ALA A 7 -27.33 -8.24 -21.83
N ALA A 8 -27.46 -9.26 -22.67
CA ALA A 8 -26.72 -10.52 -22.53
C ALA A 8 -25.19 -10.32 -22.63
N LEU A 9 -24.72 -9.47 -23.55
CA LEU A 9 -23.30 -9.13 -23.63
C LEU A 9 -22.81 -8.37 -22.38
N CYS A 10 -23.58 -7.37 -21.92
CA CYS A 10 -23.21 -6.59 -20.73
C CYS A 10 -23.18 -7.45 -19.46
N ALA A 11 -24.02 -8.47 -19.37
CA ALA A 11 -24.02 -9.39 -18.23
C ALA A 11 -22.71 -10.19 -18.10
N LEU A 12 -21.98 -10.40 -19.19
CA LEU A 12 -20.69 -11.12 -19.19
C LEU A 12 -19.49 -10.23 -18.83
N LEU A 13 -19.69 -8.92 -18.78
CA LEU A 13 -18.62 -7.95 -18.58
C LEU A 13 -17.84 -8.14 -17.26
N PRO A 14 -18.49 -8.41 -16.11
CA PRO A 14 -17.76 -8.63 -14.84
C PRO A 14 -16.87 -9.88 -14.88
N LEU A 15 -17.29 -10.91 -15.62
CA LEU A 15 -16.52 -12.15 -15.77
C LEU A 15 -15.31 -11.94 -16.69
N ALA A 16 -15.46 -11.12 -17.73
CA ALA A 16 -14.37 -10.81 -18.66
C ALA A 16 -13.33 -9.85 -18.06
N LEU A 17 -13.77 -8.88 -17.25
CA LEU A 17 -12.89 -7.88 -16.63
C LEU A 17 -12.23 -8.38 -15.35
N GLY A 18 -12.87 -9.32 -14.65
CA GLY A 18 -12.42 -9.78 -13.34
C GLY A 18 -12.54 -8.69 -12.27
N PRO A 19 -12.05 -8.95 -11.04
CA PRO A 19 -12.00 -7.94 -9.99
C PRO A 19 -11.09 -6.79 -10.40
N LEU A 20 -11.59 -5.55 -10.26
CA LEU A 20 -10.77 -4.37 -10.53
C LEU A 20 -9.54 -4.38 -9.60
N PRO A 21 -8.37 -3.95 -10.09
CA PRO A 21 -7.21 -3.77 -9.23
C PRO A 21 -7.55 -2.73 -8.17
N THR A 22 -7.62 -3.16 -6.91
CA THR A 22 -7.76 -2.25 -5.77
C THR A 22 -6.39 -1.73 -5.40
N ALA A 23 -6.27 -0.43 -5.19
CA ALA A 23 -5.04 0.14 -4.66
C ALA A 23 -4.86 -0.37 -3.22
N GLU A 24 -3.74 -1.05 -2.95
CA GLU A 24 -3.44 -1.51 -1.60
C GLU A 24 -3.01 -0.32 -0.75
N THR A 25 -3.67 -0.12 0.39
CA THR A 25 -3.37 0.98 1.32
C THR A 25 -2.42 0.54 2.44
N ASN A 26 -2.32 -0.77 2.68
CA ASN A 26 -1.52 -1.38 3.73
C ASN A 26 -0.71 -2.55 3.16
N ILE A 27 0.53 -2.71 3.59
CA ILE A 27 1.30 -3.94 3.42
C ILE A 27 0.91 -4.87 4.57
N THR A 28 0.33 -6.02 4.25
CA THR A 28 -0.05 -7.02 5.26
C THR A 28 0.99 -8.12 5.33
N VAL A 29 1.56 -8.36 6.51
CA VAL A 29 2.54 -9.43 6.73
C VAL A 29 2.03 -10.45 7.76
N LYS A 30 2.29 -11.74 7.51
CA LYS A 30 2.04 -12.82 8.48
C LYS A 30 3.19 -12.93 9.46
N LEU A 31 2.86 -13.09 10.73
CA LEU A 31 3.86 -13.31 11.79
C LEU A 31 4.07 -14.81 12.01
N CYS A 32 5.32 -15.22 12.28
CA CYS A 32 5.69 -16.62 12.47
C CYS A 32 4.95 -17.31 13.64
N GLY A 33 4.48 -16.53 14.63
CA GLY A 33 3.70 -17.00 15.78
C GLY A 33 2.18 -16.96 15.59
N GLY A 34 1.71 -16.68 14.37
CA GLY A 34 0.30 -16.40 14.10
C GLY A 34 -0.03 -14.91 14.24
N GLY A 35 -1.10 -14.49 13.57
CA GLY A 35 -1.49 -13.10 13.46
C GLY A 35 -0.88 -12.37 12.26
N PHE A 36 -1.26 -11.10 12.13
CA PHE A 36 -0.91 -10.24 11.02
C PHE A 36 -0.45 -8.88 11.55
N ALA A 37 0.47 -8.24 10.83
CA ALA A 37 0.76 -6.83 11.00
C ALA A 37 0.41 -6.07 9.72
N GLU A 38 -0.24 -4.92 9.89
CA GLU A 38 -0.60 -4.02 8.81
C GLU A 38 0.30 -2.79 8.86
N ILE A 39 1.00 -2.53 7.75
CA ILE A 39 1.92 -1.40 7.62
C ILE A 39 1.34 -0.44 6.60
N PRO A 40 0.85 0.75 7.00
CA PRO A 40 0.23 1.67 6.07
C PRO A 40 1.23 2.19 5.04
N ILE A 41 0.84 2.14 3.77
CA ILE A 41 1.60 2.70 2.66
C ILE A 41 1.36 4.21 2.68
N LYS A 42 2.22 4.94 3.41
CA LYS A 42 2.16 6.40 3.44
C LYS A 42 2.83 6.99 2.21
N HIS A 43 2.06 7.73 1.41
CA HIS A 43 2.63 8.65 0.43
C HIS A 43 3.37 9.80 1.14
N LYS A 44 4.37 10.40 0.46
CA LYS A 44 5.35 11.36 1.01
C LYS A 44 4.74 12.30 2.05
N SER A 45 5.05 12.06 3.32
CA SER A 45 4.82 13.01 4.41
C SER A 45 6.14 13.73 4.71
N PRO A 46 6.09 15.01 5.13
CA PRO A 46 7.28 15.69 5.64
C PRO A 46 7.93 14.83 6.73
N PRO A 47 9.27 14.71 6.76
CA PRO A 47 9.95 13.99 7.82
C PRO A 47 9.55 14.54 9.18
N ALA A 48 9.27 13.65 10.13
CA ALA A 48 9.08 14.06 11.52
C ALA A 48 10.35 14.75 12.06
N PRO A 49 10.22 15.72 12.97
CA PRO A 49 11.38 16.36 13.59
C PRO A 49 12.25 15.32 14.32
N PRO A 50 13.57 15.56 14.40
CA PRO A 50 14.48 14.63 15.06
C PRO A 50 14.13 14.48 16.55
N CYS A 51 14.32 13.26 17.07
CA CYS A 51 14.16 13.01 18.49
C CYS A 51 15.31 13.64 19.28
N HIS A 52 14.99 14.39 20.35
CA HIS A 52 15.99 15.05 21.21
C HIS A 52 16.69 14.08 22.18
N ALA A 53 16.22 12.84 22.32
CA ALA A 53 16.86 11.84 23.16
C ALA A 53 18.20 11.41 22.54
N LYS A 54 19.28 11.44 23.33
CA LYS A 54 20.58 10.91 22.96
C LYS A 54 20.44 9.41 22.65
N ALA A 55 21.11 8.94 21.59
CA ALA A 55 21.14 7.53 21.17
C ALA A 55 19.79 6.88 20.81
N CYS A 56 18.75 7.65 20.47
CA CYS A 56 17.48 7.09 19.99
C CYS A 56 17.68 6.28 18.68
N HIS A 57 17.38 4.98 18.72
CA HIS A 57 17.47 4.08 17.57
C HIS A 57 16.22 4.09 16.68
N ALA A 58 15.11 4.63 17.20
CA ALA A 58 13.81 4.70 16.54
C ALA A 58 13.63 6.00 15.70
N GLY A 59 14.46 7.01 15.93
CA GLY A 59 14.50 8.21 15.11
C GLY A 59 15.53 8.08 13.98
N SER A 60 15.31 8.76 12.86
CA SER A 60 16.34 8.97 11.82
C SER A 60 17.40 9.98 12.30
N CYS A 61 17.86 9.85 13.55
CA CYS A 61 18.78 10.76 14.22
C CYS A 61 20.25 10.49 13.87
N ARG A 62 20.53 9.45 13.06
CA ARG A 62 21.85 9.29 12.44
C ARG A 62 21.86 10.02 11.09
N LYS A 63 22.90 10.83 10.88
CA LYS A 63 23.21 11.43 9.58
C LYS A 63 23.33 10.29 8.57
N ARG A 64 22.39 10.23 7.62
CA ARG A 64 22.48 9.29 6.51
C ARG A 64 23.55 9.82 5.56
N PHE A 65 24.38 8.92 5.04
CA PHE A 65 25.31 9.29 3.98
C PHE A 65 24.49 9.67 2.75
N ASP A 66 24.82 10.81 2.15
CA ASP A 66 24.31 11.16 0.84
C ASP A 66 24.95 10.20 -0.17
N LEU A 67 24.13 9.47 -0.92
CA LEU A 67 24.61 8.53 -1.94
C LEU A 67 25.05 9.25 -3.22
N ALA A 68 24.79 10.55 -3.34
CA ALA A 68 25.22 11.40 -4.46
C ALA A 68 26.51 12.19 -4.16
N GLN A 69 27.12 12.03 -2.98
CA GLN A 69 28.42 12.61 -2.62
C GLN A 69 29.58 11.62 -2.82
#